data_AF-A0A433QJV5-F1
#
_entry.id   AF-A0A433QJV5-F1
#
_cell.length_a   1.000
_cell.length_b   1.000
_cell.length_c   1.000
_cell.angle_alpha   90.00
_cell.angle_beta   90.00
_cell.angle_gamma   90.00
#
_symmetry.space_group_name_H-M   'P 1'
#
loop_
_entity.id
_entity.type
_entity.pdbx_description
1 polymer ?
#
loop_
_entity_poly.entity_id
_entity_poly.type
_entity_poly.pdbx_seq_one_letter_code
_entity_poly.pdbx_strand_id
1 'polypeptide(L)'
;MNPTDPDSSPSGPFGSNTTYIPLIVVSITLIFLVYFLVSYFANTKSHPWYVKVTTLVGWFFPFWIVFLLPLDLASTMYEICKPEDKCKIPFGHVSQQFLFIAWRTVYWTAFGLTWAVIPLMQSYVDAGEFTFGTRFRRAIKENLKFYLVYAVLGIAAGVYLIVTELFKSRCALYKMAIDSIAKGLLFIVMDAFVGFVMAMANSWGLLLAILFMGYGLVSIPRQLWNAADTHRHLTALYMRASKAKDEYDDAKLQATKVAKVRTPLQSASGNRLKDTSSLPCALRVQEISYLSRHLPSTDPLHPLLVKILKAFPPSIDPQTNMRDPLITSTVPQSMTVTYLAGLNQRMKRAVRMRERYSA
;
A
#
# COMPACT_ATOMS: atom_id res chain seq x y z
N MET A 1 -28.42 53.58 43.42
CA MET A 1 -27.12 52.91 43.64
C MET A 1 -27.38 51.43 43.74
N ASN A 2 -27.07 50.69 42.67
CA ASN A 2 -27.05 49.23 42.65
C ASN A 2 -25.66 48.84 42.12
N PRO A 3 -24.96 47.87 42.73
CA PRO A 3 -23.55 47.68 42.53
C PRO A 3 -23.26 47.07 41.16
N THR A 4 -22.21 47.62 40.56
CA THR A 4 -21.48 47.22 39.36
C THR A 4 -21.33 45.71 39.17
N ASP A 5 -21.79 45.20 38.02
CA ASP A 5 -21.28 43.98 37.40
C ASP A 5 -19.81 44.19 37.01
N PRO A 6 -18.85 43.41 37.53
CA PRO A 6 -17.50 43.34 36.97
C PRO A 6 -17.45 42.15 36.01
N ASP A 7 -17.22 42.44 34.74
CA ASP A 7 -16.70 41.55 33.67
C ASP A 7 -17.50 41.62 32.37
N SER A 8 -17.50 42.79 31.75
CA SER A 8 -17.74 42.93 30.31
C SER A 8 -16.40 43.11 29.57
N SER A 9 -15.58 42.05 29.55
CA SER A 9 -14.43 41.98 28.64
C SER A 9 -14.92 41.87 27.18
N PRO A 10 -14.33 42.63 26.23
CA PRO A 10 -14.83 42.68 24.86
C PRO A 10 -14.63 41.33 24.16
N SER A 11 -15.73 40.79 23.63
CA SER A 11 -15.74 39.60 22.79
C SER A 11 -15.04 39.88 21.46
N GLY A 12 -13.72 39.63 21.42
CA GLY A 12 -13.02 39.41 20.16
C GLY A 12 -13.54 38.16 19.44
N PRO A 13 -13.16 37.94 18.17
CA PRO A 13 -13.66 36.81 17.36
C PRO A 13 -13.24 35.42 17.87
N PHE A 14 -12.53 35.34 19.00
CA PHE A 14 -12.16 34.12 19.70
C PHE A 14 -12.82 34.13 21.09
N GLY A 15 -13.86 33.31 21.26
CA GLY A 15 -14.67 33.24 22.48
C GLY A 15 -13.85 32.96 23.75
N SER A 16 -14.19 33.66 24.82
CA SER A 16 -13.38 33.89 26.03
C SER A 16 -13.06 32.69 26.93
N ASN A 17 -13.57 31.48 26.66
CA ASN A 17 -13.39 30.31 27.56
C ASN A 17 -12.82 29.07 26.85
N THR A 18 -12.01 29.23 25.79
CA THR A 18 -11.38 28.07 25.11
C THR A 18 -10.00 27.76 25.68
N THR A 19 -9.80 26.55 26.21
CA THR A 19 -8.49 26.11 26.74
C THR A 19 -7.70 25.35 25.67
N TYR A 20 -6.83 26.04 24.94
CA TYR A 20 -6.01 25.43 23.88
C TYR A 20 -4.78 24.66 24.40
N ILE A 21 -4.37 24.87 25.64
CA ILE A 21 -3.20 24.22 26.26
C ILE A 21 -3.26 22.68 26.16
N PRO A 22 -4.34 21.98 26.60
CA PRO A 22 -4.41 20.53 26.50
C PRO A 22 -4.35 20.04 25.05
N LEU A 23 -4.97 20.77 24.11
CA LEU A 23 -4.90 20.44 22.68
C LEU A 23 -3.47 20.54 22.12
N ILE A 24 -2.72 21.58 22.50
CA ILE A 24 -1.34 21.77 22.06
C ILE A 24 -0.46 20.65 22.63
N VAL A 25 -0.60 20.34 23.92
CA VAL A 25 0.16 19.26 24.57
C VAL A 25 -0.16 17.90 23.93
N VAL A 26 -1.44 17.59 23.70
CA VAL A 26 -1.86 16.35 23.01
C VAL A 26 -1.32 16.30 21.59
N SER A 27 -1.38 17.40 20.84
CA SER A 27 -0.86 17.46 19.47
C SER A 27 0.65 17.23 19.41
N ILE A 28 1.42 17.86 20.30
CA ILE A 28 2.87 17.71 20.35
C ILE A 28 3.25 16.28 20.76
N THR A 29 2.63 15.75 21.80
CA THR A 29 2.89 14.37 22.26
C THR A 29 2.55 13.34 21.18
N LEU A 30 1.45 13.55 20.44
CA LEU A 30 1.09 12.71 19.30
C LEU A 30 2.10 12.79 18.14
N ILE A 31 2.63 13.97 17.82
CA ILE A 31 3.67 14.10 16.79
C ILE A 31 4.90 13.27 17.16
N PHE A 32 5.37 13.39 18.42
CA PHE A 32 6.51 12.60 18.90
C PHE A 32 6.21 11.11 18.92
N LEU A 33 5.02 10.71 19.38
CA LEU A 33 4.59 9.31 19.40
C LEU A 33 4.56 8.71 17.99
N VAL A 34 3.93 9.40 17.03
CA VAL A 34 3.83 8.95 15.64
C VAL A 34 5.21 8.88 15.00
N TYR A 35 6.06 9.88 15.23
CA TYR A 35 7.44 9.87 14.77
C TYR A 35 8.20 8.67 15.33
N PHE A 36 8.11 8.41 16.64
CA PHE A 36 8.75 7.28 17.28
C PHE A 36 8.26 5.96 16.70
N LEU A 37 6.94 5.75 16.59
CA LEU A 37 6.37 4.53 16.05
C LEU A 37 6.79 4.30 14.60
N VAL A 38 6.76 5.33 13.76
CA VAL A 38 7.24 5.21 12.37
C VAL A 38 8.74 4.92 12.34
N SER A 39 9.55 5.54 13.20
CA SER A 39 10.99 5.26 13.25
C SER A 39 11.32 3.84 13.75
N TYR A 40 10.48 3.31 14.64
CA TYR A 40 10.61 1.97 15.22
C TYR A 40 10.20 0.89 14.23
N PHE A 41 9.04 1.04 13.57
CA PHE A 41 8.51 0.05 12.64
C PHE A 41 9.02 0.19 11.20
N ALA A 42 9.40 1.40 10.77
CA ALA A 42 9.93 1.61 9.43
C ALA A 42 11.46 1.48 9.44
N ASN A 43 12.00 0.69 8.51
CA ASN A 43 13.44 0.68 8.26
C ASN A 43 13.88 2.02 7.63
N THR A 44 14.21 2.98 8.49
CA THR A 44 14.38 4.39 8.14
C THR A 44 15.51 4.63 7.13
N LYS A 45 16.47 3.70 7.04
CA LYS A 45 17.62 3.79 6.12
C LYS A 45 17.32 3.30 4.70
N SER A 46 16.39 2.36 4.54
CA SER A 46 16.11 1.73 3.24
C SER A 46 14.95 2.39 2.48
N HIS A 47 14.05 3.10 3.18
CA HIS A 47 12.85 3.65 2.58
C HIS A 47 13.00 5.13 2.16
N PRO A 48 12.43 5.52 1.00
CA PRO A 48 12.49 6.89 0.54
C PRO A 48 11.72 7.84 1.47
N TRP A 49 12.19 9.08 1.56
CA TRP A 49 11.68 10.08 2.51
C TRP A 49 10.19 10.40 2.32
N TYR A 50 9.70 10.45 1.07
CA TYR A 50 8.30 10.77 0.77
C TYR A 50 7.31 9.72 1.30
N VAL A 51 7.72 8.45 1.37
CA VAL A 51 6.92 7.37 1.98
C VAL A 51 6.80 7.61 3.47
N LYS A 52 7.90 7.95 4.14
CA LYS A 52 7.91 8.26 5.57
C LYS A 52 6.99 9.43 5.90
N VAL A 53 7.07 10.52 5.13
CA VAL A 53 6.19 11.70 5.33
C VAL A 53 4.71 11.31 5.16
N THR A 54 4.38 10.58 4.09
CA THR A 54 2.98 10.17 3.84
C THR A 54 2.46 9.25 4.96
N THR A 55 3.29 8.33 5.45
CA THR A 55 2.93 7.46 6.58
C THR A 55 2.78 8.23 7.89
N LEU A 56 3.66 9.19 8.18
CA LEU A 56 3.56 10.05 9.38
C LEU A 56 2.22 10.81 9.38
N VAL A 57 1.89 11.48 8.28
CA VAL A 57 0.62 12.22 8.16
C VAL A 57 -0.57 11.25 8.21
N GLY A 58 -0.46 10.10 7.55
CA GLY A 58 -1.50 9.06 7.55
C GLY A 58 -1.76 8.43 8.91
N TRP A 59 -0.82 8.47 9.85
CA TRP A 59 -0.99 7.95 11.22
C TRP A 59 -1.37 9.04 12.21
N PHE A 60 -0.90 10.27 11.99
CA PHE A 60 -1.18 11.40 12.86
C PHE A 60 -2.67 11.67 13.01
N PHE A 61 -3.40 11.84 11.91
CA PHE A 61 -4.83 12.19 11.98
C PHE A 61 -5.70 11.09 12.61
N PRO A 62 -5.54 9.79 12.27
CA PRO A 62 -6.30 8.73 12.95
C PRO A 62 -6.03 8.63 14.46
N PHE A 63 -4.79 8.82 14.92
CA PHE A 63 -4.52 8.87 16.36
C PHE A 63 -5.11 10.11 17.02
N TRP A 64 -5.18 11.22 16.28
CA TRP A 64 -5.82 12.45 16.77
C TRP A 64 -7.33 12.27 16.96
N ILE A 65 -8.01 11.46 16.13
CA ILE A 65 -9.46 11.16 16.27
C ILE A 65 -9.81 10.57 17.64
N VAL A 66 -8.92 9.76 18.22
CA VAL A 66 -9.11 9.16 19.56
C VAL A 66 -9.31 10.22 20.64
N PHE A 67 -8.68 11.39 20.48
CA PHE A 67 -8.81 12.52 21.40
C PHE A 67 -9.88 13.52 20.95
N LEU A 68 -10.03 13.73 19.64
CA LEU A 68 -11.02 14.65 19.07
C LEU A 68 -12.44 14.24 19.39
N LEU A 69 -12.77 12.94 19.30
CA LEU A 69 -14.14 12.46 19.46
C LEU A 69 -14.68 12.66 20.90
N PRO A 70 -13.96 12.30 21.97
CA PRO A 70 -14.37 12.62 23.34
C PRO A 70 -14.45 14.13 23.60
N LEU A 71 -13.52 14.91 23.03
CA LEU A 71 -13.46 16.36 23.16
C LEU A 71 -14.65 17.06 22.49
N ASP A 72 -15.04 16.61 21.31
CA ASP A 72 -16.23 17.04 20.58
C ASP A 72 -17.49 16.72 21.40
N LEU A 73 -17.63 15.49 21.88
CA LEU A 73 -18.77 15.09 22.71
C LEU A 73 -18.86 15.94 23.98
N ALA A 74 -17.75 16.13 24.70
CA ALA A 74 -17.73 16.93 25.92
C ALA A 74 -18.08 18.40 25.67
N SER A 75 -17.57 18.98 24.58
CA SER A 75 -17.83 20.38 24.23
C SER A 75 -19.27 20.58 23.76
N THR A 76 -19.82 19.64 23.00
CA THR A 76 -21.21 19.65 22.54
C THR A 76 -22.18 19.46 23.70
N MET A 77 -21.89 18.55 24.64
CA MET A 77 -22.71 18.39 25.85
C MET A 77 -22.71 19.65 26.71
N TYR A 78 -21.57 20.34 26.83
CA TYR A 78 -21.49 21.62 27.55
C TYR A 78 -22.35 22.71 26.88
N GLU A 79 -22.31 22.85 25.56
CA GLU A 79 -23.15 23.84 24.85
C GLU A 79 -24.66 23.56 25.02
N ILE A 80 -25.06 22.28 25.04
CA ILE A 80 -26.45 21.88 25.29
C ILE A 80 -26.90 22.24 26.71
N CYS A 81 -26.00 22.12 27.69
CA CYS A 81 -26.29 22.30 29.11
C CYS A 81 -26.04 23.74 29.62
N LYS A 82 -25.38 24.59 28.82
CA LYS A 82 -25.18 26.03 29.07
C LYS A 82 -26.45 26.80 29.50
N PRO A 83 -27.66 26.50 29.00
CA PRO A 83 -28.89 27.18 29.43
C PRO A 83 -29.34 26.86 30.86
N GLU A 84 -28.77 25.84 31.54
CA GLU A 84 -29.26 25.34 32.83
C GLU A 84 -28.50 25.88 34.06
N ASP A 85 -27.63 26.89 33.91
CA ASP A 85 -26.82 27.59 34.95
C ASP A 85 -25.97 26.72 35.90
N LYS A 86 -26.05 25.39 35.80
CA LYS A 86 -25.34 24.41 36.64
C LYS A 86 -24.28 23.62 35.87
N CYS A 87 -23.88 24.10 34.70
CA CYS A 87 -22.96 23.37 33.84
C CYS A 87 -21.49 23.66 34.16
N LYS A 88 -20.69 22.63 34.40
CA LYS A 88 -19.24 22.76 34.60
C LYS A 88 -18.52 22.73 33.25
N ILE A 89 -17.62 23.69 33.04
CA ILE A 89 -16.78 23.75 31.84
C ILE A 89 -15.85 22.53 31.81
N PRO A 90 -15.87 21.69 30.75
CA PRO A 90 -14.96 20.56 30.66
C PRO A 90 -13.52 21.01 30.45
N PHE A 91 -12.57 20.23 30.98
CA PHE A 91 -11.12 20.52 30.94
C PHE A 91 -10.57 20.83 29.53
N GLY A 92 -11.17 20.22 28.49
CA GLY A 92 -10.83 20.42 27.09
C GLY A 92 -11.92 21.13 26.28
N HIS A 93 -12.70 22.04 26.88
CA HIS A 93 -13.72 22.77 26.13
C HIS A 93 -13.11 23.55 24.97
N VAL A 94 -13.68 23.34 23.79
CA VAL A 94 -13.28 24.01 22.55
C VAL A 94 -14.48 24.61 21.83
N SER A 95 -14.24 25.74 21.15
CA SER A 95 -15.27 26.37 20.33
C SER A 95 -15.77 25.43 19.21
N GLN A 96 -17.06 25.54 18.89
CA GLN A 96 -17.68 24.82 17.77
C GLN A 96 -17.02 25.14 16.41
N GLN A 97 -16.51 26.36 16.25
CA GLN A 97 -15.75 26.76 15.06
C GLN A 97 -14.46 25.96 14.91
N PHE A 98 -13.72 25.76 16.01
CA PHE A 98 -12.52 24.94 16.00
C PHE A 98 -12.85 23.48 15.65
N LEU A 99 -13.88 22.89 16.28
CA LEU A 99 -14.31 21.52 16.00
C LEU A 99 -14.67 21.33 14.52
N PHE A 100 -15.42 22.27 13.94
CA PHE A 100 -15.77 22.23 12.52
C PHE A 100 -14.52 22.27 11.62
N ILE A 101 -13.57 23.16 11.89
CA ILE A 101 -12.32 23.24 11.13
C ILE A 101 -11.52 21.96 11.30
N ALA A 102 -11.38 21.45 12.53
CA ALA A 102 -10.61 20.28 12.85
C ALA A 102 -11.16 19.02 12.16
N TRP A 103 -12.47 18.76 12.27
CA TRP A 103 -13.12 17.65 11.58
C TRP A 103 -13.02 17.78 10.06
N ARG A 104 -13.17 19.00 9.52
CA ARG A 104 -13.00 19.25 8.08
C ARG A 104 -11.57 18.96 7.63
N THR A 105 -10.57 19.38 8.40
CA THR A 105 -9.16 19.06 8.13
C THR A 105 -8.95 17.55 8.14
N VAL A 106 -9.33 16.86 9.22
CA VAL A 106 -9.19 15.40 9.35
C VAL A 106 -9.87 14.67 8.19
N TYR A 107 -11.09 15.07 7.83
CA TYR A 107 -11.85 14.48 6.75
C TYR A 107 -11.13 14.62 5.40
N TRP A 108 -10.79 15.84 4.99
CA TRP A 108 -10.19 16.06 3.68
C TRP A 108 -8.78 15.50 3.56
N THR A 109 -7.99 15.54 4.65
CA THR A 109 -6.65 14.92 4.66
C THR A 109 -6.77 13.40 4.58
N ALA A 110 -7.63 12.77 5.38
CA ALA A 110 -7.83 11.33 5.34
C ALA A 110 -8.41 10.87 3.99
N PHE A 111 -9.34 11.65 3.43
CA PHE A 111 -9.93 11.37 2.12
C PHE A 111 -8.87 11.42 1.02
N GLY A 112 -8.11 12.50 0.92
CA GLY A 112 -7.06 12.65 -0.09
C GLY A 112 -5.93 11.63 0.07
N LEU A 113 -5.54 11.31 1.29
CA LEU A 113 -4.53 10.29 1.56
C LEU A 113 -5.02 8.90 1.16
N THR A 114 -6.22 8.52 1.57
CA THR A 114 -6.77 7.17 1.35
C THR A 114 -7.10 6.92 -0.11
N TRP A 115 -7.73 7.91 -0.77
CA TRP A 115 -8.28 7.73 -2.11
C TRP A 115 -7.40 8.25 -3.22
N ALA A 116 -6.25 8.88 -2.93
CA ALA A 116 -5.33 9.33 -3.97
C ALA A 116 -3.87 9.04 -3.62
N VAL A 117 -3.35 9.60 -2.52
CA VAL A 117 -1.90 9.62 -2.28
C VAL A 117 -1.34 8.24 -1.93
N ILE A 118 -1.97 7.52 -0.98
CA ILE A 118 -1.46 6.22 -0.51
C ILE A 118 -1.52 5.16 -1.62
N PRO A 119 -2.64 4.93 -2.33
CA PRO A 119 -2.70 3.92 -3.39
C PRO A 119 -1.74 4.22 -4.56
N LEU A 120 -1.62 5.50 -4.94
CA LEU A 120 -0.67 5.95 -5.94
C LEU A 120 0.77 5.70 -5.51
N MET A 121 1.10 6.05 -4.26
CA MET A 121 2.43 5.85 -3.72
C MET A 121 2.78 4.37 -3.57
N GLN A 122 1.83 3.52 -3.17
CA GLN A 122 2.02 2.07 -3.11
C GLN A 122 2.36 1.50 -4.50
N SER A 123 1.55 1.84 -5.50
CA SER A 123 1.75 1.40 -6.89
C SER A 123 3.06 1.93 -7.49
N TYR A 124 3.41 3.18 -7.16
CA TYR A 124 4.68 3.78 -7.55
C TYR A 124 5.86 3.04 -6.93
N VAL A 125 5.86 2.83 -5.60
CA VAL A 125 6.95 2.12 -4.91
C VAL A 125 7.12 0.69 -5.44
N ASP A 126 6.01 0.03 -5.78
CA ASP A 126 5.98 -1.33 -6.31
C ASP A 126 6.46 -1.48 -7.76
N ALA A 127 6.45 -0.41 -8.54
CA ALA A 127 6.91 -0.47 -9.92
C ALA A 127 8.45 -0.70 -10.01
N GLY A 128 8.84 -1.59 -10.92
CA GLY A 128 10.24 -1.97 -11.17
C GLY A 128 10.92 -1.16 -12.27
N GLU A 129 10.22 -0.21 -12.87
CA GLU A 129 10.75 0.68 -13.90
C GLU A 129 11.83 1.62 -13.35
N PHE A 130 12.81 1.94 -14.20
CA PHE A 130 14.02 2.66 -13.81
C PHE A 130 13.87 4.18 -13.90
N THR A 131 12.93 4.71 -14.69
CA THR A 131 12.71 6.16 -14.85
C THR A 131 11.48 6.64 -14.08
N PHE A 132 11.54 7.87 -13.56
CA PHE A 132 10.45 8.46 -12.77
C PHE A 132 9.11 8.51 -13.52
N GLY A 133 9.13 9.01 -14.77
CA GLY A 133 7.90 9.23 -15.55
C GLY A 133 7.18 7.95 -15.95
N THR A 134 7.92 6.89 -16.32
CA THR A 134 7.32 5.59 -16.66
C THR A 134 6.67 4.99 -15.41
N ARG A 135 7.40 5.01 -14.29
CA ARG A 135 6.95 4.53 -12.99
C ARG A 135 5.68 5.22 -12.50
N PHE A 136 5.60 6.55 -12.65
CA PHE A 136 4.43 7.33 -12.29
C PHE A 136 3.23 7.05 -13.20
N ARG A 137 3.44 7.01 -14.53
CA ARG A 137 2.38 6.66 -15.49
C ARG A 137 1.83 5.27 -15.24
N ARG A 138 2.69 4.29 -14.90
CA ARG A 138 2.27 2.95 -14.53
C ARG A 138 1.46 2.96 -13.23
N ALA A 139 1.92 3.69 -12.21
CA ALA A 139 1.19 3.81 -10.95
C ALA A 139 -0.23 4.37 -11.17
N ILE A 140 -0.37 5.42 -11.99
CA ILE A 140 -1.69 5.95 -12.36
C ILE A 140 -2.52 4.89 -13.08
N LYS A 141 -1.95 4.20 -14.07
CA LYS A 141 -2.68 3.19 -14.84
C LYS A 141 -3.21 2.05 -13.96
N GLU A 142 -2.44 1.59 -12.99
CA GLU A 142 -2.89 0.54 -12.07
C GLU A 142 -4.02 1.03 -11.15
N ASN A 143 -3.91 2.23 -10.59
CA ASN A 143 -4.98 2.81 -9.76
C ASN A 143 -6.24 3.12 -10.57
N LEU A 144 -6.10 3.57 -11.81
CA LEU A 144 -7.23 3.87 -12.69
C LEU A 144 -8.08 2.64 -12.98
N LYS A 145 -7.49 1.45 -13.10
CA LYS A 145 -8.24 0.19 -13.26
C LYS A 145 -9.15 -0.05 -12.05
N PHE A 146 -8.64 0.17 -10.84
CA PHE A 146 -9.41 0.02 -9.61
C PHE A 146 -10.59 1.00 -9.61
N TYR A 147 -10.36 2.30 -9.84
CA TYR A 147 -11.44 3.29 -9.89
C TYR A 147 -12.47 3.02 -10.99
N LEU A 148 -12.04 2.49 -12.14
CA LEU A 148 -12.95 2.11 -13.22
C LEU A 148 -13.93 1.03 -12.75
N VAL A 149 -13.46 0.02 -12.02
CA VAL A 149 -14.33 -1.01 -11.45
C VAL A 149 -15.35 -0.40 -10.48
N TYR A 150 -14.93 0.49 -9.57
CA TYR A 150 -15.87 1.18 -8.67
C TYR A 150 -16.86 2.08 -9.42
N ALA A 151 -16.42 2.75 -10.49
CA ALA A 151 -17.28 3.59 -11.30
C ALA A 151 -18.37 2.75 -12.00
N VAL A 152 -18.01 1.59 -12.57
CA VAL A 152 -19.00 0.69 -13.20
C VAL A 152 -19.99 0.16 -12.17
N LEU A 153 -19.53 -0.29 -11.00
CA LEU A 153 -20.41 -0.76 -9.93
C LEU A 153 -21.32 0.37 -9.41
N GLY A 154 -20.77 1.58 -9.25
CA GLY A 154 -21.52 2.76 -8.83
C GLY A 154 -22.58 3.18 -9.84
N ILE A 155 -22.27 3.15 -11.14
CA ILE A 155 -23.25 3.43 -12.21
C ILE A 155 -24.34 2.36 -12.23
N ALA A 156 -23.98 1.08 -12.14
CA ALA A 156 -24.95 -0.02 -12.11
C ALA A 156 -25.92 0.11 -10.92
N ALA A 157 -25.40 0.41 -9.73
CA ALA A 157 -26.22 0.64 -8.55
C ALA A 157 -27.06 1.92 -8.67
N GLY A 158 -26.51 3.00 -9.24
CA GLY A 158 -27.25 4.23 -9.52
C GLY A 158 -28.42 3.99 -10.49
N VAL A 159 -28.20 3.26 -11.58
CA VAL A 159 -29.27 2.88 -12.52
C VAL A 159 -30.34 2.04 -11.83
N TYR A 160 -29.95 1.07 -11.00
CA TYR A 160 -30.91 0.28 -10.22
C TYR A 160 -31.81 1.17 -9.34
N LEU A 161 -31.24 2.13 -8.61
CA LEU A 161 -32.00 3.05 -7.77
C LEU A 161 -32.92 3.98 -8.55
N ILE A 162 -32.45 4.48 -9.69
CA ILE A 162 -33.28 5.31 -10.57
C ILE A 162 -34.48 4.49 -11.07
N VAL A 163 -34.26 3.24 -11.48
CA VAL A 163 -35.34 2.35 -11.95
C VAL A 163 -36.33 2.04 -10.83
N THR A 164 -35.88 1.76 -9.60
CA THR A 164 -36.79 1.50 -8.47
C THR A 164 -37.59 2.73 -8.07
N GLU A 165 -36.98 3.91 -8.00
CA GLU A 165 -37.68 5.16 -7.70
C GLU A 165 -38.64 5.57 -8.82
N LEU A 166 -38.29 5.36 -10.09
CA LEU A 166 -39.20 5.57 -11.22
C LEU A 166 -40.39 4.60 -11.20
N PHE A 167 -40.18 3.33 -10.82
CA PHE A 167 -41.25 2.33 -10.72
C PHE A 167 -42.19 2.65 -9.55
N LYS A 168 -41.65 3.10 -8.41
CA LYS A 168 -42.42 3.60 -7.26
C LYS A 168 -43.20 4.87 -7.60
N SER A 169 -42.60 5.75 -8.39
CA SER A 169 -43.22 6.99 -8.89
C SER A 169 -44.32 6.75 -9.92
N ARG A 170 -44.40 5.56 -10.57
CA ARG A 170 -45.52 5.22 -11.46
C ARG A 170 -46.86 5.05 -10.74
N CYS A 171 -46.87 4.79 -9.42
CA CYS A 171 -48.09 4.89 -8.60
C CYS A 171 -48.39 6.33 -8.12
N ALA A 172 -47.39 7.23 -8.15
CA ALA A 172 -47.54 8.66 -7.86
C ALA A 172 -47.78 9.51 -9.14
N LEU A 173 -47.95 8.86 -10.30
CA LEU A 173 -48.10 9.45 -11.64
C LEU A 173 -49.49 10.05 -11.91
N TYR A 174 -50.29 10.31 -10.89
CA TYR A 174 -51.53 11.09 -11.05
C TYR A 174 -51.33 12.59 -10.77
N LYS A 175 -50.17 13.03 -10.25
CA LYS A 175 -50.07 14.37 -9.62
C LYS A 175 -48.98 15.33 -10.09
N MET A 176 -48.37 15.19 -11.27
CA MET A 176 -47.48 16.26 -11.78
C MET A 176 -47.66 16.56 -13.27
N ALA A 177 -48.11 17.79 -13.53
CA ALA A 177 -48.23 18.42 -14.83
C ALA A 177 -46.87 18.55 -15.54
N ILE A 178 -46.93 18.56 -16.87
CA ILE A 178 -45.88 18.05 -17.77
C ILE A 178 -44.67 18.99 -18.02
N ASP A 179 -44.66 20.23 -17.50
CA ASP A 179 -43.67 21.23 -17.96
C ASP A 179 -42.47 21.49 -17.03
N SER A 180 -42.18 20.62 -16.07
CA SER A 180 -40.88 20.64 -15.34
C SER A 180 -40.33 19.26 -15.00
N ILE A 181 -40.72 18.24 -15.77
CA ILE A 181 -40.35 16.83 -15.53
C ILE A 181 -38.83 16.62 -15.58
N ALA A 182 -38.11 17.27 -16.50
CA ALA A 182 -36.66 17.11 -16.60
C ALA A 182 -35.89 17.67 -15.38
N LYS A 183 -36.33 18.81 -14.84
CA LYS A 183 -35.71 19.44 -13.66
C LYS A 183 -36.07 18.70 -12.37
N GLY A 184 -37.33 18.26 -12.24
CA GLY A 184 -37.77 17.44 -11.11
C GLY A 184 -37.10 16.07 -11.07
N LEU A 185 -36.95 15.41 -12.24
CA LEU A 185 -36.26 14.14 -12.34
C LEU A 185 -34.78 14.27 -11.99
N LEU A 186 -34.08 15.27 -12.51
CA LEU A 186 -32.68 15.50 -12.17
C LEU A 186 -32.49 15.72 -10.66
N PHE A 187 -33.37 16.50 -10.03
CA PHE A 187 -33.32 16.75 -8.58
C PHE A 187 -33.50 15.46 -7.77
N ILE A 188 -34.51 14.64 -8.11
CA ILE A 188 -34.79 13.36 -7.44
C ILE A 188 -33.61 12.39 -7.60
N VAL A 189 -33.04 12.32 -8.81
CA VAL A 189 -31.89 11.45 -9.10
C VAL A 189 -30.66 11.88 -8.30
N MET A 190 -30.40 13.18 -8.19
CA MET A 190 -29.27 13.70 -7.41
C MET A 190 -29.45 13.46 -5.91
N ASP A 191 -30.65 13.66 -5.37
CA ASP A 191 -30.93 13.42 -3.94
C ASP A 191 -30.82 11.93 -3.57
N ALA A 192 -31.43 11.05 -4.39
CA ALA A 192 -31.31 9.61 -4.23
C ALA A 192 -29.85 9.13 -4.35
N PHE A 193 -29.08 9.71 -5.27
CA PHE A 193 -27.66 9.40 -5.42
C PHE A 193 -26.84 9.84 -4.20
N VAL A 194 -27.07 11.04 -3.66
CA VAL A 194 -26.39 11.52 -2.45
C VAL A 194 -26.74 10.64 -1.26
N GLY A 195 -28.02 10.31 -1.05
CA GLY A 195 -28.46 9.41 0.01
C GLY A 195 -27.84 8.01 -0.11
N PHE A 196 -27.75 7.47 -1.33
CA PHE A 196 -27.10 6.19 -1.60
C PHE A 196 -25.60 6.22 -1.29
N VAL A 197 -24.89 7.25 -1.75
CA VAL A 197 -23.45 7.41 -1.48
C VAL A 197 -23.20 7.54 0.03
N MET A 198 -24.04 8.30 0.75
CA MET A 198 -23.96 8.38 2.21
C MET A 198 -24.19 7.02 2.88
N ALA A 199 -25.22 6.29 2.46
CA ALA A 199 -25.52 4.96 3.01
C ALA A 199 -24.39 3.94 2.74
N MET A 200 -23.82 3.95 1.54
CA MET A 200 -22.66 3.11 1.20
C MET A 200 -21.42 3.48 2.00
N ALA A 201 -21.11 4.77 2.15
CA ALA A 201 -19.97 5.22 2.95
C ALA A 201 -20.11 4.80 4.41
N ASN A 202 -21.29 4.95 4.99
CA ASN A 202 -21.59 4.49 6.35
C ASN A 202 -21.52 2.97 6.47
N SER A 203 -22.07 2.23 5.51
CA SER A 203 -22.01 0.76 5.49
C SER A 203 -20.57 0.25 5.41
N TRP A 204 -19.74 0.89 4.58
CA TRP A 204 -18.31 0.58 4.48
C TRP A 204 -17.57 0.87 5.79
N GLY A 205 -17.82 2.02 6.41
CA GLY A 205 -17.23 2.38 7.70
C GLY A 205 -17.62 1.41 8.82
N LEU A 206 -18.91 1.05 8.91
CA LEU A 206 -19.41 0.08 9.89
C LEU A 206 -18.85 -1.32 9.66
N LEU A 207 -18.76 -1.77 8.40
CA LEU A 207 -18.15 -3.05 8.07
C LEU A 207 -16.69 -3.11 8.55
N LEU A 208 -15.89 -2.07 8.25
CA LEU A 208 -14.50 -2.00 8.71
C LEU A 208 -14.42 -1.94 10.25
N ALA A 209 -15.30 -1.19 10.90
CA ALA A 209 -15.35 -1.11 12.35
C ALA A 209 -15.62 -2.49 12.98
N ILE A 210 -16.60 -3.25 12.45
CA ILE A 210 -16.92 -4.60 12.93
C ILE A 210 -15.72 -5.54 12.76
N LEU A 211 -15.10 -5.54 11.57
CA LEU A 211 -13.96 -6.42 11.28
C LEU A 211 -12.73 -6.10 12.15
N PHE A 212 -12.37 -4.82 12.26
CA PHE A 212 -11.18 -4.42 13.03
C PHE A 212 -11.41 -4.46 14.53
N MET A 213 -12.60 -4.14 15.01
CA MET A 213 -12.94 -4.27 16.43
C MET A 213 -12.89 -5.73 16.86
N GLY A 214 -13.40 -6.67 16.05
CA GLY A 214 -13.30 -8.10 16.34
C GLY A 214 -11.84 -8.56 16.49
N TYR A 215 -10.96 -8.15 15.58
CA TYR A 215 -9.54 -8.46 15.68
C TYR A 215 -8.89 -7.79 16.91
N GLY A 216 -9.14 -6.50 17.12
CA GLY A 216 -8.54 -5.71 18.20
C GLY A 216 -8.97 -6.17 19.60
N LEU A 217 -10.24 -6.53 19.78
CA LEU A 217 -10.79 -6.88 21.10
C LEU A 217 -10.44 -8.33 21.51
N VAL A 218 -10.28 -9.25 20.55
CA VAL A 218 -10.09 -10.67 20.85
C VAL A 218 -8.67 -11.15 20.56
N SER A 219 -8.13 -10.85 19.38
CA SER A 219 -6.88 -11.46 18.94
C SER A 219 -5.66 -10.84 19.63
N ILE A 220 -5.64 -9.52 19.84
CA ILE A 220 -4.50 -8.84 20.47
C ILE A 220 -4.40 -9.21 21.96
N PRO A 221 -5.47 -9.13 22.78
CA PRO A 221 -5.39 -9.56 24.17
C PRO A 221 -5.05 -11.03 24.32
N ARG A 222 -5.61 -11.91 23.46
CA ARG A 222 -5.27 -13.33 23.45
C ARG A 222 -3.79 -13.56 23.12
N GLN A 223 -3.25 -12.84 22.14
CA GLN A 223 -1.83 -12.92 21.80
C GLN A 223 -0.95 -12.47 22.96
N LEU A 224 -1.28 -11.35 23.62
CA LEU A 224 -0.57 -10.86 24.81
C LEU A 224 -0.63 -11.86 25.97
N TRP A 225 -1.81 -12.44 26.23
CA TRP A 225 -2.01 -13.45 27.26
C TRP A 225 -1.17 -14.71 26.99
N ASN A 226 -1.16 -15.19 25.74
CA ASN A 226 -0.37 -16.34 25.35
C ASN A 226 1.15 -16.06 25.32
N ALA A 227 1.54 -14.82 25.02
CA ALA A 227 2.94 -14.38 25.06
C ALA A 227 3.48 -14.21 26.49
N ALA A 228 2.60 -14.06 27.48
CA ALA A 228 2.99 -13.97 28.88
C ALA A 228 3.59 -15.29 29.43
N ASP A 229 3.23 -16.46 28.86
CA ASP A 229 3.86 -17.74 29.20
C ASP A 229 5.24 -17.84 28.53
N THR A 230 6.27 -17.46 29.28
CA THR A 230 7.66 -17.38 28.80
C THR A 230 8.18 -18.74 28.33
N HIS A 231 7.79 -19.84 28.97
CA HIS A 231 8.28 -21.17 28.63
C HIS A 231 7.73 -21.62 27.27
N ARG A 232 6.40 -21.46 27.06
CA ARG A 232 5.79 -21.77 25.76
C ARG A 232 6.29 -20.85 24.66
N HIS A 233 6.46 -19.57 24.96
CA HIS A 233 6.95 -18.59 24.00
C HIS A 233 8.40 -18.89 23.56
N LEU A 234 9.26 -19.26 24.51
CA LEU A 234 10.65 -19.62 24.23
C LEU A 234 10.76 -20.88 23.36
N THR A 235 9.97 -21.93 23.66
CA THR A 235 9.94 -23.15 22.83
C THR A 235 9.46 -22.85 21.41
N ALA A 236 8.44 -22.01 21.26
CA ALA A 236 7.96 -21.59 19.95
C ALA A 236 9.03 -20.77 19.19
N LEU A 237 9.79 -19.91 19.89
CA LEU A 237 10.90 -19.16 19.31
C LEU A 237 12.05 -20.08 18.87
N TYR A 238 12.45 -21.07 19.68
CA TYR A 238 13.48 -22.04 19.29
C TYR A 238 13.10 -22.80 18.01
N MET A 239 11.85 -23.23 17.89
CA MET A 239 11.33 -23.91 16.68
C MET A 239 11.29 -22.98 15.46
N ARG A 240 11.05 -21.68 15.65
CA ARG A 240 11.11 -20.69 14.56
C ARG A 240 12.54 -20.35 14.18
N ALA A 241 13.45 -20.30 15.15
CA ALA A 241 14.86 -19.97 14.94
C ALA A 241 15.57 -21.02 14.09
N SER A 242 15.31 -22.32 14.31
CA SER A 242 15.86 -23.39 13.47
C SER A 242 15.39 -23.25 12.01
N LYS A 243 14.08 -23.07 11.80
CA LYS A 243 13.52 -22.86 10.46
C LYS A 243 14.08 -21.60 9.78
N ALA A 244 14.19 -20.49 10.51
CA ALA A 244 14.74 -19.24 9.98
C ALA A 244 16.23 -19.38 9.62
N LYS A 245 16.97 -20.21 10.36
CA LYS A 245 18.37 -20.53 10.06
C LYS A 245 18.49 -21.35 8.77
N ASP A 246 17.64 -22.36 8.59
CA ASP A 246 17.59 -23.15 7.36
C ASP A 246 17.28 -22.27 6.14
N GLU A 247 16.27 -21.39 6.25
CA GLU A 247 15.90 -20.44 5.20
C GLU A 247 17.03 -19.44 4.88
N TYR A 248 17.79 -19.00 5.89
CA TYR A 248 18.95 -18.13 5.70
C TYR A 248 20.07 -18.85 4.94
N ASP A 249 20.37 -20.10 5.30
CA ASP A 249 21.44 -20.87 4.67
C ASP A 249 21.09 -21.19 3.20
N ASP A 250 19.83 -21.50 2.91
CA ASP A 250 19.31 -21.66 1.54
C ASP A 250 19.42 -20.36 0.73
N ALA A 251 19.01 -19.23 1.30
CA ALA A 251 19.12 -17.93 0.63
C ALA A 251 20.58 -17.54 0.35
N LYS A 252 21.49 -17.84 1.28
CA LYS A 252 22.93 -17.62 1.13
C LYS A 252 23.50 -18.49 0.00
N LEU A 253 23.06 -19.74 -0.09
CA LEU A 253 23.44 -20.65 -1.18
C LEU A 253 22.98 -20.10 -2.54
N GLN A 254 21.74 -19.64 -2.64
CA GLN A 254 21.20 -19.04 -3.87
C GLN A 254 21.96 -17.78 -4.28
N ALA A 255 22.27 -16.87 -3.34
CA ALA A 255 23.04 -15.67 -3.63
C ALA A 255 24.46 -16.00 -4.13
N THR A 256 25.10 -17.02 -3.55
CA THR A 256 26.42 -17.49 -3.98
C THR A 256 26.38 -18.08 -5.39
N LYS A 257 25.34 -18.85 -5.73
CA LYS A 257 25.12 -19.37 -7.08
C LYS A 257 24.99 -18.23 -8.11
N VAL A 258 24.21 -17.21 -7.80
CA VAL A 258 24.05 -16.03 -8.67
C VAL A 258 25.35 -15.24 -8.82
N ALA A 259 26.11 -15.05 -7.73
CA ALA A 259 27.40 -14.36 -7.76
C ALA A 259 28.43 -15.10 -8.63
N LYS A 260 28.48 -16.44 -8.56
CA LYS A 260 29.34 -17.29 -9.41
C LYS A 260 28.99 -17.23 -10.90
N VAL A 261 27.72 -16.98 -11.25
CA VAL A 261 27.30 -16.77 -12.65
C VAL A 261 27.60 -15.33 -13.11
N ARG A 262 27.56 -14.36 -12.18
CA ARG A 262 27.82 -12.95 -12.48
C ARG A 262 29.29 -12.65 -12.77
N THR A 263 30.22 -13.28 -12.06
CA THR A 263 31.67 -13.08 -12.23
C THR A 263 32.16 -13.36 -13.66
N PRO A 264 31.82 -14.48 -14.33
CA PRO A 264 32.19 -14.71 -15.73
C PRO A 264 31.43 -13.80 -16.71
N LEU A 265 30.21 -13.36 -16.40
CA LEU A 265 29.48 -12.40 -17.24
C LEU A 265 30.08 -10.98 -17.19
N GLN A 266 30.58 -10.55 -16.03
CA GLN A 266 31.27 -9.25 -15.90
C GLN A 266 32.66 -9.27 -16.54
N SER A 267 33.42 -10.36 -16.44
CA SER A 267 34.70 -10.49 -17.16
C SER A 267 34.51 -10.58 -18.67
N ALA A 268 33.41 -11.17 -19.15
CA ALA A 268 33.04 -11.18 -20.57
C ALA A 268 32.51 -9.82 -21.09
N SER A 269 31.98 -8.97 -20.21
CA SER A 269 31.44 -7.64 -20.55
C SER A 269 32.47 -6.51 -20.46
N GLY A 270 33.50 -6.64 -19.62
CA GLY A 270 34.56 -5.63 -19.45
C GLY A 270 35.50 -5.50 -20.65
N ASN A 271 35.62 -6.56 -21.47
CA ASN A 271 36.54 -6.60 -22.61
C ASN A 271 35.85 -6.42 -23.97
N ARG A 272 34.62 -5.90 -24.04
CA ARG A 272 33.85 -5.86 -25.30
C ARG A 272 33.18 -4.53 -25.62
N LEU A 273 33.93 -3.43 -25.50
CA LEU A 273 33.53 -2.11 -26.01
C LEU A 273 34.55 -1.47 -26.98
N LYS A 274 35.50 -2.25 -27.51
CA LYS A 274 36.34 -1.86 -28.65
C LYS A 274 36.54 -3.08 -29.54
N ASP A 275 35.55 -3.34 -30.40
CA ASP A 275 35.77 -3.78 -31.78
C ASP A 275 34.46 -4.32 -32.37
N THR A 276 33.96 -3.53 -33.31
CA THR A 276 32.77 -3.77 -34.11
C THR A 276 33.09 -4.76 -35.23
N SER A 277 33.37 -6.03 -34.92
CA SER A 277 33.34 -7.13 -35.91
C SER A 277 33.64 -8.49 -35.27
N SER A 278 32.65 -9.13 -34.65
CA SER A 278 32.49 -10.61 -34.62
C SER A 278 31.42 -11.04 -33.62
N LEU A 279 30.48 -11.86 -34.10
CA LEU A 279 29.44 -12.53 -33.31
C LEU A 279 30.07 -13.41 -32.19
N PRO A 280 29.41 -13.59 -31.02
CA PRO A 280 29.98 -14.34 -29.90
C PRO A 280 30.01 -15.85 -30.13
N CYS A 281 31.18 -16.45 -29.90
CA CYS A 281 31.51 -17.87 -30.04
C CYS A 281 30.72 -18.83 -29.11
N ALA A 282 29.91 -18.33 -28.18
CA ALA A 282 29.12 -19.15 -27.26
C ALA A 282 27.97 -19.90 -27.97
N LEU A 283 27.47 -19.37 -29.08
CA LEU A 283 26.44 -20.03 -29.88
C LEU A 283 27.00 -21.18 -30.76
N ARG A 284 28.32 -21.23 -30.96
CA ARG A 284 28.96 -22.15 -31.92
C ARG A 284 29.42 -23.47 -31.29
N VAL A 285 29.59 -23.53 -29.97
CA VAL A 285 30.02 -24.77 -29.26
C VAL A 285 28.89 -25.82 -29.24
N GLN A 286 27.64 -25.38 -29.22
CA GLN A 286 26.47 -26.26 -29.25
C GLN A 286 26.30 -26.92 -30.63
N GLU A 287 26.55 -26.20 -31.72
CA GLU A 287 26.57 -26.74 -33.09
C GLU A 287 27.74 -27.72 -33.30
N ILE A 288 28.93 -27.42 -32.77
CA ILE A 288 30.11 -28.29 -32.88
C ILE A 288 29.92 -29.60 -32.09
N SER A 289 29.27 -29.53 -30.91
CA SER A 289 28.87 -30.71 -30.13
C SER A 289 27.83 -31.57 -30.88
N TYR A 290 26.92 -30.95 -31.63
CA TYR A 290 25.90 -31.66 -32.41
C TYR A 290 26.52 -32.34 -33.66
N LEU A 291 27.38 -31.62 -34.38
CA LEU A 291 28.11 -32.11 -35.55
C LEU A 291 29.09 -33.24 -35.20
N SER A 292 29.79 -33.17 -34.06
CA SER A 292 30.67 -34.26 -33.61
C SER A 292 29.92 -35.57 -33.33
N ARG A 293 28.63 -35.53 -33.00
CA ARG A 293 27.84 -36.75 -32.71
C ARG A 293 27.21 -37.37 -33.97
N HIS A 294 27.12 -36.62 -35.07
CA HIS A 294 26.42 -37.03 -36.29
C HIS A 294 27.35 -37.25 -37.50
N LEU A 295 28.66 -37.01 -37.37
CA LEU A 295 29.63 -37.29 -38.42
C LEU A 295 30.26 -38.71 -38.27
N PRO A 296 30.43 -39.47 -39.37
CA PRO A 296 31.13 -40.76 -39.36
C PRO A 296 32.61 -40.61 -38.98
N SER A 297 33.18 -41.62 -38.30
CA SER A 297 34.59 -41.61 -37.84
C SER A 297 35.65 -41.64 -38.95
N THR A 298 35.23 -41.82 -40.20
CA THR A 298 36.08 -41.81 -41.41
C THR A 298 36.23 -40.41 -42.02
N ASP A 299 35.52 -39.41 -41.49
CA ASP A 299 35.51 -38.04 -42.01
C ASP A 299 36.77 -37.26 -41.56
N PRO A 300 37.55 -36.63 -42.46
CA PRO A 300 38.80 -35.94 -42.13
C PRO A 300 38.66 -34.81 -41.10
N LEU A 301 37.44 -34.29 -40.88
CA LEU A 301 37.16 -33.24 -39.88
C LEU A 301 37.02 -33.76 -38.43
N HIS A 302 36.73 -35.06 -38.26
CA HIS A 302 36.43 -35.66 -36.96
C HIS A 302 37.56 -35.52 -35.89
N PRO A 303 38.84 -35.81 -36.20
CA PRO A 303 39.92 -35.66 -35.21
C PRO A 303 40.17 -34.20 -34.79
N LEU A 304 39.79 -33.24 -35.63
CA LEU A 304 39.94 -31.82 -35.39
C LEU A 304 38.83 -31.31 -34.45
N LEU A 305 37.58 -31.78 -34.64
CA LEU A 305 36.47 -31.51 -33.71
C LEU A 305 36.73 -32.08 -32.31
N VAL A 306 37.26 -33.30 -32.21
CA VAL A 306 37.56 -33.94 -30.91
C VAL A 306 38.66 -33.18 -30.16
N LYS A 307 39.69 -32.67 -30.84
CA LYS A 307 40.73 -31.82 -30.22
C LYS A 307 40.15 -30.51 -29.67
N ILE A 308 39.21 -29.90 -30.40
CA ILE A 308 38.56 -28.65 -29.99
C ILE A 308 37.63 -28.88 -28.76
N LEU A 309 36.87 -29.98 -28.73
CA LEU A 309 36.02 -30.36 -27.60
C LEU A 309 36.81 -30.72 -26.33
N LYS A 310 38.03 -31.26 -26.48
CA LYS A 310 38.92 -31.57 -25.35
C LYS A 310 39.54 -30.31 -24.72
N ALA A 311 39.74 -29.26 -25.52
CA ALA A 311 40.24 -27.96 -25.06
C ALA A 311 39.15 -27.10 -24.39
N PHE A 312 37.88 -27.35 -24.71
CA PHE A 312 36.72 -26.63 -24.17
C PHE A 312 35.62 -27.61 -23.73
N PRO A 313 35.65 -28.11 -22.48
CA PRO A 313 34.62 -29.04 -22.01
C PRO A 313 33.26 -28.34 -21.92
N PRO A 314 32.17 -28.96 -22.41
CA PRO A 314 30.84 -28.36 -22.32
C PRO A 314 30.40 -28.30 -20.86
N SER A 315 30.22 -27.10 -20.33
CA SER A 315 29.37 -26.92 -19.15
C SER A 315 27.92 -26.93 -19.61
N ILE A 316 27.12 -27.83 -19.05
CA ILE A 316 25.65 -27.99 -19.17
C ILE A 316 25.25 -29.17 -20.05
N ASP A 317 24.86 -30.24 -19.36
CA ASP A 317 24.20 -31.42 -19.91
C ASP A 317 22.70 -31.10 -20.12
N PRO A 318 22.12 -31.22 -21.34
CA PRO A 318 20.73 -30.83 -21.60
C PRO A 318 19.67 -31.88 -21.22
N GLN A 319 20.04 -32.99 -20.57
CA GLN A 319 19.14 -34.15 -20.37
C GLN A 319 18.52 -34.27 -18.96
N THR A 320 18.60 -33.25 -18.11
CA THR A 320 17.81 -33.19 -16.86
C THR A 320 16.72 -32.14 -16.95
N ASN A 321 15.79 -32.33 -17.90
CA ASN A 321 14.57 -31.54 -18.00
C ASN A 321 13.32 -32.44 -18.03
N MET A 322 13.27 -33.41 -17.10
CA MET A 322 12.06 -34.17 -16.81
C MET A 322 11.79 -34.25 -15.31
N ARG A 323 10.98 -33.28 -14.86
CA ARG A 323 10.01 -33.25 -13.73
C ARG A 323 10.13 -31.98 -12.90
N ASP A 324 9.49 -30.91 -13.40
CA ASP A 324 8.59 -30.06 -12.60
C ASP A 324 7.94 -28.99 -13.51
N PRO A 325 6.60 -28.98 -13.70
CA PRO A 325 5.95 -28.03 -14.60
C PRO A 325 5.97 -26.56 -14.15
N LEU A 326 6.52 -26.25 -12.97
CA LEU A 326 6.41 -24.94 -12.33
C LEU A 326 7.68 -24.08 -12.39
N ILE A 327 8.77 -24.55 -13.00
CA ILE A 327 10.04 -23.80 -13.10
C ILE A 327 10.49 -23.64 -14.56
N THR A 328 9.65 -23.06 -15.40
CA THR A 328 10.10 -22.48 -16.68
C THR A 328 10.59 -21.06 -16.43
N SER A 329 11.83 -20.92 -15.94
CA SER A 329 12.55 -19.65 -15.99
C SER A 329 13.54 -19.65 -17.15
N THR A 330 13.01 -19.64 -18.37
CA THR A 330 13.80 -19.34 -19.56
C THR A 330 14.25 -17.88 -19.48
N VAL A 331 15.54 -17.66 -19.25
CA VAL A 331 16.15 -16.34 -19.41
C VAL A 331 16.04 -15.97 -20.90
N PRO A 332 15.38 -14.85 -21.25
CA PRO A 332 15.13 -14.50 -22.64
C PRO A 332 16.45 -14.21 -23.38
N GLN A 333 16.53 -14.60 -24.65
CA GLN A 333 17.69 -14.39 -25.52
C GLN A 333 18.03 -12.91 -25.75
N SER A 334 17.07 -11.99 -25.52
CA SER A 334 17.29 -10.55 -25.50
C SER A 334 16.83 -9.94 -24.17
N MET A 335 17.74 -9.26 -23.47
CA MET A 335 17.42 -8.51 -22.26
C MET A 335 16.71 -7.19 -22.63
N THR A 336 15.39 -7.22 -22.68
CA THR A 336 14.57 -6.00 -22.88
C THR A 336 14.46 -5.19 -21.59
N VAL A 337 14.27 -3.87 -21.72
CA VAL A 337 14.04 -2.96 -20.58
C VAL A 337 12.82 -3.41 -19.76
N THR A 338 11.79 -3.92 -20.42
CA THR A 338 10.59 -4.47 -19.78
C THR A 338 10.89 -5.71 -18.94
N TYR A 339 11.74 -6.62 -19.43
CA TYR A 339 12.17 -7.78 -18.67
C TYR A 339 12.98 -7.39 -17.44
N LEU A 340 13.92 -6.45 -17.59
CA LEU A 340 14.73 -5.93 -16.48
C LEU A 340 13.88 -5.21 -15.43
N ALA A 341 12.88 -4.44 -15.86
CA ALA A 341 11.92 -3.82 -14.94
C ALA A 341 11.08 -4.88 -14.19
N GLY A 342 10.65 -5.94 -14.87
CA GLY A 342 9.96 -7.07 -14.26
C GLY A 342 10.83 -7.87 -13.28
N LEU A 343 12.13 -8.04 -13.58
CA LEU A 343 13.10 -8.66 -12.69
C LEU A 343 13.34 -7.79 -11.44
N ASN A 344 13.55 -6.49 -11.62
CA ASN A 344 13.69 -5.53 -10.52
C ASN A 344 12.47 -5.54 -9.60
N GLN A 345 11.27 -5.57 -10.17
CA GLN A 345 10.02 -5.68 -9.40
C GLN A 345 9.97 -6.96 -8.56
N ARG A 346 10.37 -8.11 -9.13
CA ARG A 346 10.42 -9.39 -8.41
C ARG A 346 11.48 -9.39 -7.30
N MET A 347 12.67 -8.84 -7.57
CA MET A 347 13.72 -8.68 -6.56
C MET A 347 13.27 -7.78 -5.41
N LYS A 348 12.64 -6.63 -5.69
CA LYS A 348 12.04 -5.75 -4.65
C LYS A 348 10.98 -6.46 -3.82
N ARG A 349 10.19 -7.36 -4.40
CA ARG A 349 9.21 -8.17 -3.66
C ARG A 349 9.90 -9.22 -2.77
N ALA A 350 10.91 -9.91 -3.30
CA ALA A 350 11.67 -10.91 -2.55
C ALA A 350 12.42 -10.31 -1.35
N VAL A 351 13.07 -9.14 -1.52
CA VAL A 351 13.74 -8.42 -0.43
C VAL A 351 12.75 -8.03 0.67
N ARG A 352 11.58 -7.49 0.30
CA ARG A 352 10.54 -7.12 1.26
C ARG A 352 9.94 -8.30 2.00
N MET A 353 9.82 -9.46 1.36
CA MET A 353 9.39 -10.69 2.05
C MET A 353 10.44 -11.07 3.11
N ARG A 354 11.72 -11.10 2.74
CA ARG A 354 12.82 -11.40 3.68
C ARG A 354 12.82 -10.46 4.90
N GLU A 355 12.68 -9.15 4.67
CA GLU A 355 12.67 -8.15 5.75
C GLU A 355 11.54 -8.38 6.76
N ARG A 356 10.36 -8.84 6.32
CA ARG A 356 9.22 -9.15 7.21
C ARG A 356 9.38 -10.43 8.04
N TYR A 357 10.23 -11.35 7.60
CA TYR A 357 10.54 -12.58 8.35
C TYR A 357 11.75 -12.40 9.28
N SER A 358 12.54 -11.35 9.09
CA SER A 358 13.70 -11.02 9.93
C SER A 358 13.43 -10.02 11.06
N ALA A 359 12.23 -9.42 11.08
CA ALA A 359 11.71 -8.58 12.16
C ALA A 359 10.63 -9.37 12.91
#